data_AF-A0A183HMX9-F1
#
_entry.id   AF-A0A183HMX9-F1
#
_cell.length_a   1.000
_cell.length_b   1.000
_cell.length_c   1.000
_cell.angle_alpha   90.00
_cell.angle_beta   90.00
_cell.angle_gamma   90.00
#
_symmetry.space_group_name_H-M   'P 1'
#
loop_
_entity.id
_entity.type
_entity.pdbx_description
1 polymer ?
#
loop_
_entity_poly.entity_id
_entity_poly.type
_entity_poly.pdbx_seq_one_letter_code
_entity_poly.pdbx_strand_id
1 'polypeptide(L)'
;MAPEVVLGHTRHGRKADIWSVGCTLVEMLTTKPPWNDLEPMAIIFNIAQHNPSYELPLGVDPVLAQLISMTFERDVDKRPSASQLLNNLASYRFSNIS
;
A
#
# COMPACT_ATOMS: atom_id res chain seq x y z
N MET A 1 5.28 -7.43 -3.55
CA MET A 1 4.64 -7.78 -4.84
C MET A 1 3.13 -7.67 -4.68
N ALA A 2 2.41 -7.19 -5.68
CA ALA A 2 0.95 -7.07 -5.63
C ALA A 2 0.24 -8.44 -5.77
N PRO A 3 -0.99 -8.61 -5.24
CA PRO A 3 -1.73 -9.86 -5.30
C PRO A 3 -1.88 -10.43 -6.72
N GLU A 4 -2.21 -9.59 -7.69
CA GLU A 4 -2.38 -9.99 -9.09
C GLU A 4 -1.08 -10.48 -9.75
N VAL A 5 0.08 -10.03 -9.25
CA VAL A 5 1.39 -10.49 -9.71
C VAL A 5 1.74 -11.83 -9.08
N VAL A 6 1.47 -11.98 -7.77
CA VAL A 6 1.67 -13.24 -7.04
C VAL A 6 0.81 -14.37 -7.60
N LEU A 7 -0.45 -14.05 -7.95
CA LEU A 7 -1.38 -15.01 -8.54
C LEU A 7 -1.10 -15.32 -10.03
N GLY A 8 -0.12 -14.64 -10.63
CA GLY A 8 0.25 -14.85 -12.03
C GLY A 8 -0.73 -14.29 -13.06
N HIS A 9 -1.69 -13.45 -12.65
CA HIS A 9 -2.63 -12.79 -13.58
C HIS A 9 -1.93 -11.75 -14.46
N THR A 10 -0.86 -11.13 -13.97
CA THR A 10 0.01 -10.23 -14.73
C THR A 10 1.44 -10.29 -14.22
N ARG A 11 2.43 -9.90 -15.03
CA ARG A 11 3.83 -9.77 -14.60
C ARG A 11 4.15 -8.38 -14.02
N HIS A 12 3.49 -7.34 -14.52
CA HIS A 12 3.76 -5.94 -14.15
C HIS A 12 2.58 -5.05 -14.55
N GLY A 13 2.52 -3.84 -13.99
CA GLY A 13 1.54 -2.84 -14.39
C GLY A 13 1.46 -1.67 -13.42
N ARG A 14 0.94 -0.54 -13.90
CA ARG A 14 0.89 0.71 -13.11
C ARG A 14 0.23 0.53 -11.74
N LYS A 15 -0.82 -0.29 -11.65
CA LYS A 15 -1.50 -0.58 -10.37
C LYS A 15 -0.66 -1.46 -9.45
N ALA A 16 0.14 -2.38 -10.00
CA ALA A 16 1.11 -3.15 -9.21
C ALA A 16 2.26 -2.27 -8.69
N ASP A 17 2.63 -1.23 -9.44
CA ASP A 17 3.58 -0.21 -8.98
C ASP A 17 3.00 0.58 -7.79
N ILE A 18 1.70 0.91 -7.82
CA ILE A 18 1.02 1.57 -6.68
C ILE A 18 1.09 0.72 -5.41
N TRP A 19 0.89 -0.59 -5.51
CA TRP A 19 1.07 -1.48 -4.37
C TRP A 19 2.51 -1.44 -3.84
N SER A 20 3.48 -1.44 -4.75
CA SER A 20 4.90 -1.35 -4.38
C SER A 20 5.23 -0.03 -3.68
N VAL A 21 4.64 1.08 -4.11
CA VAL A 21 4.72 2.38 -3.42
C VAL A 21 4.17 2.26 -1.99
N GLY A 22 3.05 1.58 -1.79
CA GLY A 22 2.51 1.27 -0.46
C GLY A 22 3.52 0.54 0.43
N CYS A 23 4.15 -0.51 -0.11
CA CYS A 23 5.20 -1.25 0.59
C CYS A 23 6.37 -0.33 0.97
N THR A 24 6.84 0.52 0.05
CA THR A 24 7.95 1.44 0.32
C THR A 24 7.59 2.49 1.37
N LEU A 25 6.36 2.99 1.40
CA LEU A 25 5.93 3.95 2.43
C LEU A 25 5.92 3.33 3.82
N VAL A 26 5.39 2.11 3.95
CA VAL A 26 5.46 1.35 5.22
C VAL A 26 6.92 1.14 5.63
N GLU A 27 7.79 0.77 4.69
CA GLU A 27 9.21 0.57 4.94
C GLU A 27 9.93 1.86 5.37
N MET A 28 9.64 2.99 4.74
CA MET A 28 10.19 4.29 5.15
C MET A 28 9.74 4.69 6.56
N LEU A 29 8.48 4.42 6.92
CA LEU A 29 7.93 4.77 8.25
C LEU A 29 8.43 3.84 9.36
N THR A 30 8.67 2.57 9.06
CA THR A 30 8.98 1.54 10.06
C THR A 30 10.43 1.09 10.04
N THR A 31 11.20 1.48 9.02
CA THR A 31 12.54 0.96 8.70
C THR A 31 12.59 -0.55 8.43
N LYS A 32 11.43 -1.17 8.17
CA LYS A 32 11.27 -2.61 7.97
C LYS A 32 10.31 -2.87 6.81
N PRO A 33 10.52 -3.91 6.00
CA PRO A 33 9.55 -4.25 4.97
C PRO A 33 8.17 -4.57 5.59
N PRO A 34 7.06 -4.40 4.85
CA PRO A 34 5.76 -4.88 5.31
C PRO A 34 5.82 -6.38 5.62
N TRP A 35 5.18 -6.81 6.71
CA TRP A 35 5.14 -8.22 7.14
C TRP A 35 6.51 -8.83 7.43
N ASN A 36 7.45 -8.02 7.92
CA ASN A 36 8.82 -8.42 8.23
C ASN A 36 8.94 -9.66 9.15
N ASP A 37 7.92 -9.95 9.95
CA ASP A 37 7.92 -11.08 10.89
C ASP A 37 7.47 -12.40 10.26
N LEU A 38 7.10 -12.40 8.99
CA LEU A 38 6.69 -13.59 8.24
C LEU A 38 7.82 -14.07 7.31
N GLU A 39 7.97 -15.38 7.20
CA GLU A 39 8.83 -16.00 6.19
C GLU A 39 8.36 -15.66 4.76
N PRO A 40 9.26 -15.59 3.76
CA PRO A 40 8.91 -15.13 2.41
C PRO A 40 7.72 -15.86 1.78
N MET A 41 7.62 -17.18 1.97
CA MET A 41 6.50 -17.95 1.43
C MET A 41 5.18 -17.68 2.16
N ALA A 42 5.24 -17.40 3.46
CA ALA A 42 4.07 -17.00 4.25
C ALA A 42 3.57 -15.61 3.83
N ILE A 43 4.47 -14.68 3.51
CA ILE A 43 4.12 -13.37 2.93
C ILE A 43 3.38 -13.55 1.61
N ILE A 44 3.91 -14.38 0.71
CA ILE A 44 3.30 -14.67 -0.59
C ILE A 44 1.89 -15.24 -0.41
N PHE A 45 1.73 -16.23 0.46
CA PHE A 45 0.42 -16.82 0.76
C PHE A 45 -0.55 -15.80 1.36
N ASN A 46 -0.09 -14.99 2.31
CA ASN A 46 -0.89 -13.94 2.94
C ASN A 46 -1.39 -12.91 1.91
N ILE A 47 -0.50 -12.46 1.02
CA ILE A 47 -0.85 -11.55 -0.09
C ILE A 47 -1.79 -12.22 -1.10
N ALA A 48 -1.65 -13.53 -1.36
CA ALA A 48 -2.52 -14.23 -2.29
C ALA A 48 -3.95 -14.40 -1.75
N GLN A 49 -4.09 -14.80 -0.48
CA GLN A 49 -5.33 -15.35 0.06
C GLN A 49 -6.08 -14.43 1.04
N HIS A 50 -5.40 -13.46 1.67
CA HIS A 50 -5.95 -12.68 2.78
C HIS A 50 -5.83 -11.17 2.52
N ASN A 51 -6.50 -10.35 3.33
CA ASN A 51 -6.24 -8.91 3.32
C ASN A 51 -5.08 -8.65 4.28
N PRO A 52 -3.85 -8.44 3.78
CA PRO A 52 -2.69 -8.54 4.63
C PRO A 52 -2.60 -7.29 5.53
N SER A 53 -2.63 -7.51 6.85
CA SER A 53 -2.51 -6.43 7.83
C SER A 53 -1.05 -5.99 7.94
N TYR A 54 -0.80 -4.68 7.95
CA TYR A 54 0.52 -4.09 8.17
C TYR A 54 0.44 -3.13 9.36
N GLU A 55 1.58 -2.91 10.02
CA GLU A 55 1.66 -2.04 11.17
C GLU A 55 2.29 -0.71 10.80
N LEU A 56 1.76 0.37 11.37
CA LEU A 56 2.30 1.72 11.25
C LEU A 56 2.69 2.23 12.65
N PRO A 57 3.74 3.05 12.79
CA PRO A 57 4.10 3.65 14.06
C PRO A 57 2.97 4.47 14.69
N LEU A 58 2.96 4.56 16.02
CA LEU A 58 2.07 5.48 16.72
C LEU A 58 2.38 6.93 16.32
N GLY A 59 1.34 7.71 16.02
CA GLY A 59 1.46 9.11 15.63
C GLY A 59 1.72 9.35 14.14
N VAL A 60 1.63 8.33 13.29
CA VAL A 60 1.55 8.56 11.83
C VAL A 60 0.36 9.46 11.53
N ASP A 61 0.58 10.44 10.65
CA ASP A 61 -0.46 11.33 10.17
C ASP A 61 -1.65 10.50 9.63
N PRO A 62 -2.89 10.72 10.10
CA PRO A 62 -4.05 9.96 9.65
C PRO A 62 -4.26 9.99 8.14
N VAL A 63 -3.92 11.10 7.48
CA VAL A 63 -4.00 11.25 6.03
C VAL A 63 -2.98 10.35 5.34
N LEU A 64 -1.76 10.28 5.87
CA LEU A 64 -0.73 9.39 5.35
C LEU A 64 -1.11 7.93 5.56
N ALA A 65 -1.63 7.57 6.74
CA ALA A 65 -2.14 6.23 7.02
C ALA A 65 -3.26 5.84 6.06
N GLN A 66 -4.20 6.76 5.80
CA GLN A 66 -5.28 6.53 4.84
C GLN A 66 -4.74 6.35 3.41
N LEU A 67 -3.78 7.16 2.98
CA LEU A 67 -3.15 7.00 1.68
C LEU A 67 -2.48 5.63 1.53
N ILE A 68 -1.72 5.20 2.53
CA ILE A 68 -1.08 3.87 2.54
C ILE A 68 -2.15 2.78 2.43
N SER A 69 -3.25 2.91 3.17
CA SER A 69 -4.40 1.98 3.05
C SER A 69 -4.95 1.88 1.64
N MET A 70 -5.12 3.00 0.94
CA MET A 70 -5.60 3.01 -0.44
C MET A 70 -4.66 2.27 -1.41
N THR A 71 -3.34 2.29 -1.17
CA THR A 71 -2.38 1.56 -2.04
C THR A 71 -2.51 0.03 -1.94
N PHE A 72 -3.01 -0.47 -0.81
CA PHE A 72 -3.21 -1.90 -0.55
C PHE A 72 -4.62 -2.40 -0.89
N GLU A 73 -5.38 -1.65 -1.70
CA GLU A 73 -6.62 -2.15 -2.30
C GLU A 73 -6.31 -3.38 -3.18
N ARG A 74 -6.96 -4.51 -2.86
CA ARG A 74 -6.74 -5.80 -3.54
C ARG A 74 -7.35 -5.80 -4.93
N ASP A 75 -8.51 -5.20 -5.07
CA ASP A 75 -9.19 -5.08 -6.35
C ASP A 75 -8.42 -4.10 -7.25
N VAL A 76 -7.77 -4.62 -8.28
CA VAL A 76 -6.88 -3.86 -9.16
C VAL A 76 -7.61 -2.67 -9.82
N ASP A 77 -8.89 -2.83 -10.11
CA ASP A 77 -9.72 -1.81 -10.75
C ASP A 77 -10.09 -0.69 -9.76
N LYS A 78 -10.23 -1.02 -8.47
CA LYS A 78 -10.50 -0.05 -7.40
C LYS A 78 -9.25 0.61 -6.84
N ARG A 79 -8.09 -0.05 -6.92
CA ARG A 79 -6.82 0.53 -6.46
C ARG A 79 -6.58 1.84 -7.20
N PRO A 80 -6.34 2.98 -6.55
CA PRO A 80 -6.23 4.27 -7.24
C PRO A 80 -4.98 4.34 -8.13
N SER A 81 -5.00 5.26 -9.11
CA SER A 81 -3.79 5.67 -9.83
C SER A 81 -2.91 6.60 -8.98
N ALA A 82 -1.66 6.80 -9.41
CA ALA A 82 -0.77 7.79 -8.79
C ALA A 82 -1.38 9.20 -8.78
N SER A 83 -2.04 9.60 -9.87
CA SER A 83 -2.71 10.91 -9.95
C SER A 83 -3.87 11.04 -8.97
N GLN A 84 -4.66 9.97 -8.78
CA GLN A 84 -5.75 9.96 -7.80
C GLN A 84 -5.21 10.06 -6.36
N LEU A 85 -4.14 9.32 -6.04
CA LEU A 85 -3.47 9.40 -4.73
C LEU A 85 -2.93 10.80 -4.44
N LEU A 86 -2.29 11.43 -5.43
CA LEU A 86 -1.77 12.79 -5.29
C LEU A 86 -2.87 13.83 -5.07
N ASN A 87 -3.98 13.72 -5.81
CA ASN A 87 -5.12 14.63 -5.65
C ASN A 87 -5.77 14.49 -4.28
N ASN A 88 -5.86 13.26 -3.76
CA ASN A 88 -6.34 13.01 -2.40
C ASN A 88 -5.41 13.67 -1.36
N LEU A 89 -4.08 13.54 -1.49
CA LEU A 89 -3.15 14.23 -0.59
C LEU A 89 -3.28 15.76 -0.63
N ALA A 90 -3.40 16.31 -1.85
CA ALA A 90 -3.46 17.75 -2.04
C ALA A 90 -4.69 18.35 -1.35
N SER A 91 -5.87 17.73 -1.48
CA SER A 91 -7.10 18.22 -0.84
C SER A 91 -6.97 18.28 0.69
N TYR A 92 -6.31 17.31 1.31
CA TYR A 92 -6.05 17.30 2.76
C TYR A 92 -5.02 18.34 3.20
N ARG A 93 -3.95 18.56 2.42
CA ARG A 93 -2.92 19.55 2.75
C ARG A 93 -3.47 20.97 2.79
N PHE A 94 -4.49 21.28 2.01
CA PHE A 94 -5.14 22.61 2.02
C PHE A 94 -6.22 22.77 3.11
N SER A 95 -6.71 21.68 3.70
CA SER A 95 -7.71 21.75 4.79
C SER A 95 -7.08 21.97 6.17
N ASN A 96 -5.77 21.68 6.33
CA ASN A 96 -5.04 21.80 7.60
C ASN A 96 -4.14 23.06 7.70
N ILE A 97 -4.27 24.02 6.79
CA ILE A 97 -3.53 25.31 6.79
C ILE A 97 -4.52 26.50 6.93
N SER A 98 -5.64 26.32 7.62
CA SER A 98 -6.61 27.39 7.91
C SER A 98 -6.76 27.62 9.40
#